data_AF-A0A3F3MU08-F1
#
_entry.id   AF-A0A3F3MU08-F1
#
_cell.length_a   1.000
_cell.length_b   1.000
_cell.length_c   1.000
_cell.angle_alpha   90.00
_cell.angle_beta   90.00
_cell.angle_gamma   90.00
#
_symmetry.space_group_name_H-M   'P 1'
#
loop_
_entity.id
_entity.type
_entity.pdbx_description
1 polymer ?
#
loop_
_entity_poly.entity_id
_entity_poly.type
_entity_poly.pdbx_seq_one_letter_code
_entity_poly.pdbx_strand_id
1 'polypeptide(L)'
;MPKGVVHINTCLSTVFKNNHDLLSYHAMCLSIVVDYRVKSTGLGHANTSLINQLPVLRTANKKLENALFIRALVLNCLTNHYSELWKDCWLDQYQDEKWTDSGLLNNNFFNQLKPEWVRENALRTDFERRQALLEIDVLVAMELGMTLQELLTIYRVQFPVMQQYERETYYDQSGRIVFTPSKGLVGVGLSRNAGPRDPSVIIEYPDGKKESKPLGWTEAQKLPDGTKIHRTILDDTQPGGPVERVITYTSPWYLPNREEDYKQAWEVFEARFKAQEGV
;
A
#
# COMPACT_ATOMS: atom_id res chain seq x y z
N MET A 1 15.90 -3.34 6.02
CA MET A 1 15.77 -3.52 7.49
C MET A 1 16.35 -2.29 8.17
N PRO A 2 15.84 -1.87 9.34
CA PRO A 2 16.45 -0.77 10.08
C PRO A 2 17.80 -1.18 10.65
N LYS A 3 18.66 -0.19 10.90
CA LYS A 3 20.00 -0.39 11.46
C LYS A 3 19.91 -1.07 12.83
N GLY A 4 20.82 -2.01 13.09
CA GLY A 4 20.88 -2.75 14.36
C GLY A 4 19.96 -3.98 14.44
N VAL A 5 19.13 -4.24 13.44
CA VAL A 5 18.35 -5.49 13.36
C VAL A 5 19.19 -6.60 12.75
N VAL A 6 19.12 -7.80 13.36
CA VAL A 6 19.72 -9.04 12.84
C VAL A 6 18.63 -9.96 12.30
N HIS A 7 18.97 -10.80 11.34
CA HIS A 7 18.09 -11.84 10.80
C HIS A 7 18.74 -13.22 10.91
N ILE A 8 17.92 -14.26 10.80
CA ILE A 8 18.40 -15.65 10.81
C ILE A 8 19.23 -15.97 9.55
N ASN A 9 20.08 -16.99 9.62
CA ASN A 9 21.02 -17.36 8.55
C ASN A 9 20.35 -17.69 7.21
N THR A 10 19.11 -18.19 7.23
CA THR A 10 18.38 -18.55 6.00
C THR A 10 17.77 -17.36 5.27
N CYS A 11 17.82 -16.15 5.84
CA CYS A 11 17.42 -14.93 5.15
C CYS A 11 18.57 -14.40 4.31
N LEU A 12 18.27 -14.02 3.06
CA LEU A 12 19.20 -13.33 2.17
C LEU A 12 19.08 -11.82 2.36
N SER A 13 20.22 -11.15 2.46
CA SER A 13 20.31 -9.70 2.61
C SER A 13 21.29 -9.10 1.62
N THR A 14 20.92 -7.94 1.07
CA THR A 14 21.77 -7.13 0.20
C THR A 14 22.12 -5.84 0.91
N VAL A 15 23.40 -5.46 0.87
CA VAL A 15 23.90 -4.21 1.45
C VAL A 15 24.45 -3.34 0.32
N PHE A 16 24.15 -2.04 0.39
CA PHE A 16 24.56 -1.07 -0.61
C PHE A 16 25.58 -0.09 -0.02
N LYS A 17 26.44 0.48 -0.87
CA LYS A 17 27.47 1.43 -0.45
C LYS A 17 26.90 2.80 -0.07
N ASN A 18 25.74 3.16 -0.63
CA ASN A 18 25.06 4.43 -0.40
C ASN A 18 23.53 4.22 -0.41
N ASN A 19 22.80 5.16 0.19
CA ASN A 19 21.35 5.07 0.32
C ASN A 19 20.61 5.28 -1.01
N HIS A 20 21.22 5.97 -1.98
CA HIS A 20 20.62 6.17 -3.30
C HIS A 20 20.49 4.83 -4.05
N ASP A 21 21.56 4.04 -4.14
CA ASP A 21 21.52 2.70 -4.74
C ASP A 21 20.56 1.76 -4.00
N LEU A 22 20.51 1.86 -2.66
CA LEU A 22 19.56 1.12 -1.83
C LEU A 22 18.11 1.46 -2.21
N LEU A 23 17.77 2.75 -2.30
CA LEU A 23 16.43 3.19 -2.68
C LEU A 23 16.11 2.84 -4.13
N SER A 24 17.05 3.05 -5.05
CA SER A 24 16.92 2.65 -6.46
C SER A 24 16.59 1.18 -6.63
N TYR A 25 17.22 0.30 -5.85
CA TYR A 25 16.93 -1.13 -5.88
C TYR A 25 15.59 -1.45 -5.20
N HIS A 26 15.41 -0.95 -3.97
CA HIS A 26 14.23 -1.25 -3.15
C HIS A 26 12.94 -0.78 -3.81
N ALA A 27 12.92 0.44 -4.35
CA ALA A 27 11.74 1.02 -4.96
C ALA A 27 11.29 0.25 -6.21
N MET A 28 12.24 -0.27 -7.01
CA MET A 28 11.95 -1.16 -8.13
C MET A 28 11.33 -2.49 -7.65
N CYS A 29 11.88 -3.07 -6.57
CA CYS A 29 11.42 -4.34 -6.01
C CYS A 29 10.02 -4.28 -5.37
N LEU A 30 9.45 -3.09 -5.19
CA LEU A 30 8.07 -2.94 -4.72
C LEU A 30 7.02 -3.13 -5.84
N SER A 31 7.45 -3.12 -7.11
CA SER A 31 6.55 -3.18 -8.28
C SER A 31 6.24 -4.61 -8.72
N ILE A 32 5.00 -4.85 -9.14
CA ILE A 32 4.57 -6.11 -9.75
C ILE A 32 5.33 -6.43 -11.04
N VAL A 33 5.92 -5.42 -11.69
CA VAL A 33 6.74 -5.61 -12.90
C VAL A 33 8.02 -6.38 -12.57
N VAL A 34 8.65 -6.05 -11.43
CA VAL A 34 9.82 -6.79 -10.95
C VAL A 34 9.43 -8.14 -10.38
N ASP A 35 8.28 -8.25 -9.70
CA ASP A 35 7.73 -9.54 -9.30
C ASP A 35 7.46 -10.45 -10.50
N TYR A 36 6.98 -9.90 -11.62
CA TYR A 36 6.80 -10.65 -12.86
C TYR A 36 8.13 -11.16 -13.41
N ARG A 37 9.17 -10.32 -13.38
CA ARG A 37 10.53 -10.73 -13.77
C ARG A 37 11.04 -11.89 -12.91
N VAL A 38 10.72 -11.90 -11.61
CA VAL A 38 11.05 -13.02 -10.71
C VAL A 38 10.22 -14.25 -11.07
N LYS A 39 8.89 -14.13 -11.19
CA LYS A 39 7.99 -15.24 -11.52
C LYS A 39 8.34 -15.93 -12.84
N SER A 40 8.72 -15.17 -13.86
CA SER A 40 9.06 -15.71 -15.19
C SER A 40 10.34 -16.57 -15.20
N THR A 41 11.16 -16.52 -14.14
CA THR A 41 12.33 -17.40 -13.99
C THR A 41 11.96 -18.84 -13.66
N GLY A 42 10.77 -19.09 -13.12
CA GLY A 42 10.38 -20.39 -12.57
C GLY A 42 11.14 -20.83 -11.32
N LEU A 43 11.94 -19.95 -10.71
CA LEU A 43 12.69 -20.26 -9.50
C LEU A 43 11.76 -20.33 -8.28
N GLY A 44 11.84 -21.44 -7.53
CA GLY A 44 11.01 -21.65 -6.33
C GLY A 44 11.43 -20.84 -5.11
N HIS A 45 12.66 -20.30 -5.10
CA HIS A 45 13.22 -19.57 -3.96
C HIS A 45 14.13 -18.43 -4.43
N ALA A 46 14.20 -17.35 -3.64
CA ALA A 46 15.18 -16.31 -3.83
C ALA A 46 16.59 -16.85 -3.57
N ASN A 47 17.54 -16.49 -4.44
CA ASN A 47 18.96 -16.79 -4.28
C ASN A 47 19.79 -15.62 -4.80
N THR A 48 21.09 -15.62 -4.49
CA THR A 48 22.00 -14.52 -4.85
C THR A 48 22.06 -14.27 -6.36
N SER A 49 21.95 -15.32 -7.19
CA SER A 49 21.93 -15.17 -8.65
C SER A 49 20.70 -14.39 -9.12
N LEU A 50 19.52 -14.70 -8.58
CA LEU A 50 18.29 -13.98 -8.89
C LEU A 50 18.35 -12.52 -8.39
N ILE A 51 18.75 -12.32 -7.14
CA ILE A 51 18.82 -11.00 -6.50
C ILE A 51 19.75 -10.06 -7.28
N ASN A 52 20.88 -10.57 -7.77
CA ASN A 52 21.86 -9.82 -8.56
C ASN A 52 21.38 -9.49 -9.99
N GLN A 53 20.28 -10.08 -10.46
CA GLN A 53 19.68 -9.80 -11.76
C GLN A 53 18.53 -8.79 -11.69
N LEU A 54 18.08 -8.41 -10.49
CA LEU A 54 16.98 -7.46 -10.35
C LEU A 54 17.45 -6.04 -10.71
N PRO A 55 16.59 -5.25 -11.36
CA PRO A 55 16.98 -3.94 -11.85
C PRO A 55 17.24 -2.97 -10.69
N VAL A 56 18.21 -2.10 -10.90
CA VAL A 56 18.45 -0.91 -10.08
C VAL A 56 17.99 0.28 -10.90
N LEU A 57 17.15 1.15 -10.32
CA LEU A 57 16.74 2.38 -11.00
C LEU A 57 17.96 3.22 -11.40
N ARG A 58 18.07 3.51 -12.71
CA ARG A 58 19.12 4.33 -13.31
C ARG A 58 18.50 5.30 -14.31
N THR A 59 17.75 6.27 -13.78
CA THR A 59 17.01 7.23 -14.59
C THR A 59 17.71 8.59 -14.66
N ALA A 60 17.62 9.23 -15.83
CA ALA A 60 17.91 10.66 -15.95
C ALA A 60 16.73 11.54 -15.51
N ASN A 61 15.52 10.96 -15.44
CA ASN A 61 14.32 11.68 -15.02
C ASN A 61 14.23 11.78 -13.50
N LYS A 62 14.78 12.87 -12.93
CA LYS A 62 14.78 13.11 -11.48
C LYS A 62 13.39 13.24 -10.86
N LYS A 63 12.36 13.58 -11.63
CA LYS A 63 11.00 13.70 -11.09
C LYS A 63 10.37 12.32 -10.92
N LEU A 64 10.56 11.43 -11.88
CA LEU A 64 10.18 10.03 -11.74
C LEU A 64 10.93 9.38 -10.57
N GLU A 65 12.25 9.60 -10.47
CA GLU A 65 13.07 9.11 -9.36
C GLU A 65 12.51 9.58 -8.00
N ASN A 66 12.24 10.87 -7.85
CA ASN A 66 11.71 11.42 -6.62
C ASN A 66 10.32 10.87 -6.28
N ALA A 67 9.42 10.80 -7.27
CA ALA A 67 8.08 10.24 -7.10
C ALA A 67 8.12 8.77 -6.62
N LEU A 68 9.05 7.98 -7.18
CA LEU A 68 9.24 6.58 -6.80
C LEU A 68 9.86 6.45 -5.39
N PHE A 69 10.91 7.23 -5.11
CA PHE A 69 11.64 7.18 -3.85
C PHE A 69 10.77 7.57 -2.67
N ILE A 70 10.00 8.66 -2.79
CA ILE A 70 9.18 9.09 -1.65
C ILE A 70 8.12 8.04 -1.31
N ARG A 71 7.46 7.45 -2.32
CA ARG A 71 6.47 6.37 -2.12
C ARG A 71 7.11 5.16 -1.44
N ALA A 72 8.32 4.78 -1.86
CA ALA A 72 9.07 3.71 -1.21
C ALA A 72 9.43 4.02 0.25
N LEU A 73 9.87 5.24 0.55
CA LEU A 73 10.18 5.69 1.91
C LEU A 73 8.94 5.68 2.80
N VAL A 74 7.85 6.36 2.42
CA VAL A 74 6.65 6.49 3.26
C VAL A 74 5.93 5.15 3.50
N LEU A 75 6.10 4.19 2.59
CA LEU A 75 5.59 2.81 2.76
C LEU A 75 6.38 2.01 3.83
N ASN A 76 7.68 2.27 3.97
CA ASN A 76 8.61 1.42 4.72
C ASN A 76 9.13 2.03 6.02
N CYS A 77 9.30 3.35 6.09
CA CYS A 77 9.84 4.06 7.25
C CYS A 77 8.78 4.22 8.36
N LEU A 78 8.22 3.10 8.84
CA LEU A 78 7.06 3.06 9.73
C LEU A 78 7.38 3.37 11.20
N THR A 79 8.64 3.31 11.61
CA THR A 79 9.09 3.49 13.00
C THR A 79 10.30 4.41 13.09
N ASN A 80 10.57 4.92 14.28
CA ASN A 80 11.70 5.82 14.56
C ASN A 80 13.08 5.18 14.27
N HIS A 81 13.15 3.85 14.17
CA HIS A 81 14.35 3.13 13.75
C HIS A 81 14.78 3.42 12.31
N TYR A 82 13.90 4.04 11.50
CA TYR A 82 14.20 4.50 10.16
C TYR A 82 14.57 5.99 10.09
N SER A 83 14.69 6.68 11.23
CA SER A 83 14.95 8.13 11.27
C SER A 83 16.23 8.56 10.55
N GLU A 84 17.32 7.80 10.71
CA GLU A 84 18.61 8.05 10.01
C GLU A 84 18.42 7.95 8.49
N LEU A 85 17.86 6.83 7.99
CA LEU A 85 17.59 6.63 6.57
C LEU A 85 16.65 7.70 5.99
N TRP A 86 15.58 8.03 6.71
CA TRP A 86 14.62 9.05 6.30
C TRP A 86 15.30 10.40 6.10
N LYS A 87 16.09 10.83 7.08
CA LYS A 87 16.80 12.10 7.05
C LYS A 87 17.84 12.13 5.94
N ASP A 88 18.62 11.06 5.79
CA ASP A 88 19.68 10.97 4.78
C ASP A 88 19.14 10.97 3.35
N CYS A 89 17.92 10.47 3.15
CA CYS A 89 17.26 10.42 1.85
C CYS A 89 16.29 11.59 1.62
N TRP A 90 16.12 12.50 2.58
CA TRP A 90 15.15 13.58 2.47
C TRP A 90 15.50 14.54 1.34
N LEU A 91 14.46 14.94 0.59
CA LEU A 91 14.50 15.99 -0.42
C LEU A 91 13.28 16.89 -0.23
N ASP A 92 13.47 18.21 -0.23
CA ASP A 92 12.36 19.16 -0.02
C ASP A 92 11.29 19.04 -1.12
N GLN A 93 11.69 18.64 -2.33
CA GLN A 93 10.78 18.41 -3.47
C GLN A 93 9.76 17.30 -3.21
N TYR A 94 9.95 16.45 -2.19
CA TYR A 94 8.96 15.46 -1.79
C TYR A 94 7.64 16.07 -1.32
N GLN A 95 7.65 17.33 -0.88
CA GLN A 95 6.43 18.04 -0.50
C GLN A 95 5.59 18.50 -1.69
N ASP A 96 6.19 18.57 -2.89
CA ASP A 96 5.49 18.93 -4.14
C ASP A 96 4.74 17.74 -4.76
N GLU A 97 5.01 16.53 -4.27
CA GLU A 97 4.35 15.32 -4.76
C GLU A 97 2.87 15.29 -4.42
N LYS A 98 2.12 14.58 -5.27
CA LYS A 98 0.67 14.41 -5.14
C LYS A 98 0.28 13.02 -5.59
N TRP A 99 -0.76 12.50 -4.95
CA TRP A 99 -1.47 11.32 -5.41
C TRP A 99 -2.00 11.51 -6.83
N THR A 100 -2.11 10.42 -7.58
CA THR A 100 -2.78 10.42 -8.89
C THR A 100 -4.28 10.24 -8.77
N ASP A 101 -4.74 9.73 -7.63
CA ASP A 101 -6.15 9.68 -7.26
C ASP A 101 -6.48 10.69 -6.15
N SER A 102 -7.76 11.04 -6.02
CA SER A 102 -8.28 11.97 -5.01
C SER A 102 -9.39 11.38 -4.14
N GLY A 103 -9.69 10.08 -4.26
CA GLY A 103 -10.76 9.39 -3.55
C GLY A 103 -10.61 9.37 -2.02
N LEU A 104 -10.25 8.23 -1.43
CA LEU A 104 -10.12 8.06 0.02
C LEU A 104 -8.77 8.52 0.59
N LEU A 105 -8.05 9.39 -0.13
CA LEU A 105 -6.66 9.73 0.15
C LEU A 105 -6.55 11.08 0.87
N ASN A 106 -5.59 11.18 1.80
CA ASN A 106 -5.22 12.50 2.32
C ASN A 106 -4.41 13.25 1.24
N ASN A 107 -5.08 14.17 0.53
CA ASN A 107 -4.45 15.00 -0.50
C ASN A 107 -3.35 15.94 0.03
N ASN A 108 -3.30 16.16 1.35
CA ASN A 108 -2.25 16.93 2.01
C ASN A 108 -1.11 16.05 2.55
N PHE A 109 -1.13 14.74 2.35
CA PHE A 109 -0.13 13.84 2.94
C PHE A 109 1.31 14.25 2.59
N PHE A 110 1.61 14.41 1.29
CA PHE A 110 2.95 14.78 0.83
C PHE A 110 3.37 16.18 1.28
N ASN A 111 2.47 17.17 1.20
CA ASN A 111 2.79 18.54 1.61
C ASN A 111 3.02 18.70 3.12
N GLN A 112 2.55 17.75 3.93
CA GLN A 112 2.74 17.72 5.39
C GLN A 112 3.99 16.94 5.84
N LEU A 113 4.70 16.29 4.90
CA LEU A 113 5.92 15.56 5.22
C LEU A 113 7.00 16.47 5.79
N LYS A 114 7.83 15.94 6.69
CA LYS A 114 8.90 16.68 7.37
C LYS A 114 10.28 16.05 7.17
N PRO A 115 11.36 16.84 7.17
CA PRO A 115 12.73 16.32 7.10
C PRO A 115 13.09 15.44 8.31
N GLU A 116 12.62 15.78 9.51
CA GLU A 116 12.73 14.90 10.66
C GLU A 116 11.64 13.82 10.62
N TRP A 117 12.03 12.59 10.97
CA TRP A 117 11.06 11.51 11.07
C TRP A 117 10.04 11.80 12.17
N VAL A 118 8.77 11.87 11.79
CA VAL A 118 7.61 11.87 12.67
C VAL A 118 6.63 10.77 12.27
N ARG A 119 5.73 10.38 13.16
CA ARG A 119 4.82 9.25 12.94
C ARG A 119 3.94 9.42 11.72
N GLU A 120 3.59 10.67 11.40
CA GLU A 120 2.73 11.13 10.31
C GLU A 120 3.43 11.08 8.94
N ASN A 121 4.75 10.95 8.88
CA ASN A 121 5.49 10.80 7.61
C ASN A 121 5.29 9.44 6.94
N ALA A 122 4.60 8.49 7.59
CA ALA A 122 4.45 7.12 7.13
C ALA A 122 3.00 6.79 6.79
N LEU A 123 2.79 6.03 5.71
CA LEU A 123 1.47 5.57 5.30
C LEU A 123 0.96 4.45 6.19
N ARG A 124 -0.21 4.65 6.78
CA ARG A 124 -0.82 3.72 7.76
C ARG A 124 -2.24 3.30 7.45
N THR A 125 -2.95 4.02 6.59
CA THR A 125 -4.24 3.56 6.10
C THR A 125 -4.02 2.45 5.08
N ASP A 126 -4.93 1.49 5.03
CA ASP A 126 -4.81 0.38 4.08
C ASP A 126 -4.90 0.90 2.64
N PHE A 127 -5.78 1.88 2.40
CA PHE A 127 -6.02 2.45 1.09
C PHE A 127 -4.85 3.28 0.54
N GLU A 128 -4.24 4.17 1.34
CA GLU A 128 -3.08 4.95 0.84
C GLU A 128 -1.88 4.04 0.56
N ARG A 129 -1.70 2.97 1.34
CA ARG A 129 -0.65 1.98 1.09
C ARG A 129 -0.90 1.22 -0.21
N ARG A 130 -2.16 0.84 -0.48
CA ARG A 130 -2.57 0.25 -1.76
C ARG A 130 -2.27 1.22 -2.92
N GLN A 131 -2.67 2.48 -2.78
CA GLN A 131 -2.45 3.49 -3.82
C GLN A 131 -0.95 3.73 -4.09
N ALA A 132 -0.12 3.81 -3.06
CA ALA A 132 1.32 3.98 -3.25
C ALA A 132 1.97 2.81 -4.01
N LEU A 133 1.58 1.57 -3.72
CA LEU A 133 2.05 0.39 -4.47
C LEU A 133 1.57 0.42 -5.92
N LEU A 134 0.31 0.81 -6.14
CA LEU A 134 -0.25 0.96 -7.48
C LEU A 134 0.49 2.01 -8.32
N GLU A 135 0.77 3.17 -7.73
CA GLU A 135 1.52 4.24 -8.38
C GLU A 135 2.98 3.85 -8.64
N ILE A 136 3.59 3.07 -7.73
CA ILE A 136 4.92 2.47 -7.96
C ILE A 136 4.90 1.53 -9.17
N ASP A 137 3.88 0.69 -9.32
CA ASP A 137 3.78 -0.21 -10.49
C ASP A 137 3.83 0.56 -11.81
N VAL A 138 3.08 1.68 -11.88
CA VAL A 138 3.03 2.56 -13.05
C VAL A 138 4.36 3.27 -13.29
N LEU A 139 4.96 3.87 -12.26
CA LEU A 139 6.24 4.56 -12.37
C LEU A 139 7.36 3.61 -12.84
N VAL A 140 7.40 2.38 -12.31
CA VAL A 140 8.38 1.37 -12.72
C VAL A 140 8.12 0.90 -14.15
N ALA A 141 6.86 0.69 -14.55
CA ALA A 141 6.53 0.33 -15.92
C ALA A 141 6.97 1.42 -16.92
N MET A 142 6.70 2.69 -16.61
CA MET A 142 7.13 3.83 -17.43
C MET A 142 8.66 3.92 -17.54
N GLU A 143 9.37 3.78 -16.43
CA GLU A 143 10.84 3.79 -16.42
C GLU A 143 11.44 2.68 -17.30
N LEU A 144 10.84 1.49 -17.28
CA LEU A 144 11.28 0.36 -18.09
C LEU A 144 10.83 0.46 -19.56
N GLY A 145 10.21 1.57 -19.97
CA GLY A 145 9.75 1.80 -21.34
C GLY A 145 8.55 0.93 -21.74
N MET A 146 7.80 0.42 -20.76
CA MET A 146 6.61 -0.37 -21.00
C MET A 146 5.42 0.51 -21.37
N THR A 147 4.44 -0.08 -22.04
CA THR A 147 3.12 0.51 -22.25
C THR A 147 2.16 0.15 -21.12
N LEU A 148 1.11 0.97 -20.94
CA LEU A 148 0.02 0.66 -20.01
C LEU A 148 -0.63 -0.71 -20.30
N GLN A 149 -0.75 -1.08 -21.58
CA GLN A 149 -1.31 -2.38 -21.94
C GLN A 149 -0.41 -3.54 -21.50
N GLU A 150 0.91 -3.41 -21.57
CA GLU A 150 1.81 -4.44 -21.08
C GLU A 150 1.72 -4.59 -19.56
N LEU A 151 1.64 -3.47 -18.81
CA LEU A 151 1.41 -3.50 -17.36
C LEU A 151 0.08 -4.19 -17.01
N LEU A 152 -1.01 -3.81 -17.68
CA LEU A 152 -2.33 -4.45 -17.52
C LEU A 152 -2.26 -5.95 -17.86
N THR A 153 -1.53 -6.32 -18.92
CA THR A 153 -1.37 -7.72 -19.32
C THR A 153 -0.62 -8.51 -18.27
N ILE A 154 0.47 -7.96 -17.71
CA ILE A 154 1.19 -8.59 -16.58
C ILE A 154 0.24 -8.82 -15.41
N TYR A 155 -0.48 -7.79 -14.98
CA TYR A 155 -1.43 -7.89 -13.87
C TYR A 155 -2.49 -8.98 -14.11
N ARG A 156 -3.11 -8.98 -15.30
CA ARG A 156 -4.18 -9.92 -15.69
C ARG A 156 -3.72 -11.37 -15.77
N VAL A 157 -2.53 -11.61 -16.33
CA VAL A 157 -2.07 -12.98 -16.62
C VAL A 157 -1.29 -13.58 -15.45
N GLN A 158 -0.43 -12.79 -14.80
CA GLN A 158 0.58 -13.30 -13.88
C GLN A 158 0.19 -13.17 -12.40
N PHE A 159 -0.86 -12.40 -12.11
CA PHE A 159 -1.32 -12.14 -10.74
C PHE A 159 -2.83 -12.42 -10.53
N PRO A 160 -3.36 -13.59 -10.92
CA PRO A 160 -4.79 -13.90 -10.78
C PRO A 160 -5.29 -13.92 -9.33
N VAL A 161 -4.45 -14.34 -8.38
CA VAL A 161 -4.79 -14.32 -6.93
C VAL A 161 -4.92 -12.88 -6.42
N MET A 162 -4.02 -11.99 -6.86
CA MET A 162 -4.08 -10.58 -6.50
C MET A 162 -5.33 -9.91 -7.07
N GLN A 163 -5.70 -10.23 -8.32
CA GLN A 163 -6.94 -9.76 -8.94
C GLN A 163 -8.18 -10.19 -8.16
N GLN A 164 -8.22 -11.44 -7.71
CA GLN A 164 -9.31 -11.92 -6.87
C GLN A 164 -9.42 -11.09 -5.59
N TYR A 165 -8.29 -10.79 -4.95
CA TYR A 165 -8.27 -9.98 -3.73
C TYR A 165 -8.71 -8.54 -3.99
N GLU A 166 -8.21 -7.89 -5.04
CA GLU A 166 -8.59 -6.53 -5.41
C GLU A 166 -10.10 -6.40 -5.71
N ARG A 167 -10.70 -7.36 -6.42
CA ARG A 167 -12.13 -7.36 -6.78
C ARG A 167 -13.10 -7.53 -5.59
N GLU A 168 -12.59 -7.94 -4.43
CA GLU A 168 -13.41 -8.25 -3.25
C GLU A 168 -12.86 -7.61 -1.96
N THR A 169 -11.92 -6.67 -2.05
CA THR A 169 -11.43 -5.92 -0.90
C THR A 169 -12.12 -4.56 -0.82
N TYR A 170 -12.95 -4.40 0.20
CA TYR A 170 -13.75 -3.20 0.42
C TYR A 170 -13.14 -2.35 1.53
N TYR A 171 -13.23 -1.04 1.35
CA TYR A 171 -12.73 -0.03 2.27
C TYR A 171 -13.88 0.79 2.84
N ASP A 172 -13.69 1.30 4.05
CA ASP A 172 -14.55 2.34 4.61
C ASP A 172 -14.09 3.74 4.18
N GLN A 173 -14.84 4.77 4.55
CA GLN A 173 -14.53 6.16 4.20
C GLN A 173 -13.23 6.70 4.84
N SER A 174 -12.62 5.98 5.78
CA SER A 174 -11.31 6.32 6.36
C SER A 174 -10.13 5.62 5.65
N GLY A 175 -10.42 4.85 4.59
CA GLY A 175 -9.42 4.07 3.88
C GLY A 175 -9.00 2.79 4.60
N ARG A 176 -9.80 2.30 5.56
CA ARG A 176 -9.55 1.03 6.27
C ARG A 176 -10.27 -0.11 5.58
N ILE A 177 -9.64 -1.27 5.48
CA ILE A 177 -10.29 -2.48 4.97
C ILE A 177 -11.44 -2.89 5.91
N VAL A 178 -12.67 -2.86 5.39
CA VAL A 178 -13.86 -3.39 6.07
C VAL A 178 -14.09 -4.86 5.74
N PHE A 179 -13.60 -5.34 4.59
CA PHE A 179 -13.63 -6.75 4.20
C PHE A 179 -12.55 -7.07 3.16
N THR A 180 -11.94 -8.24 3.26
CA THR A 180 -11.04 -8.78 2.22
C THR A 180 -11.07 -10.32 2.21
N PRO A 181 -11.00 -10.98 1.04
CA PRO A 181 -10.81 -12.43 0.96
C PRO A 181 -9.33 -12.86 1.09
N SER A 182 -8.40 -11.92 1.28
CA SER A 182 -6.96 -12.22 1.31
C SER A 182 -6.61 -13.18 2.43
N LYS A 183 -5.98 -14.31 2.08
CA LYS A 183 -5.46 -15.28 3.05
C LYS A 183 -4.28 -14.75 3.86
N GLY A 184 -3.63 -13.68 3.39
CA GLY A 184 -2.56 -13.00 4.12
C GLY A 184 -3.05 -11.99 5.15
N LEU A 185 -4.35 -11.66 5.14
CA LEU A 185 -4.95 -10.63 6.02
C LEU A 185 -6.09 -11.20 6.87
N VAL A 186 -5.97 -12.46 7.30
CA VAL A 186 -6.96 -13.10 8.17
C VAL A 186 -7.14 -12.27 9.44
N GLY A 187 -8.39 -11.91 9.75
CA GLY A 187 -8.76 -11.13 10.94
C GLY A 187 -8.89 -9.61 10.68
N VAL A 188 -8.40 -9.11 9.54
CA VAL A 188 -8.61 -7.73 9.09
C VAL A 188 -10.03 -7.57 8.54
N GLY A 189 -10.74 -6.51 8.97
CA GLY A 189 -12.13 -6.29 8.59
C GLY A 189 -13.11 -7.31 9.18
N LEU A 190 -14.31 -7.37 8.64
CA LEU A 190 -15.34 -8.35 9.01
C LEU A 190 -15.04 -9.71 8.39
N SER A 191 -15.51 -10.79 9.03
CA SER A 191 -15.57 -12.10 8.39
C SER A 191 -16.58 -12.07 7.23
N ARG A 192 -16.47 -12.98 6.25
CA ARG A 192 -17.43 -13.03 5.13
C ARG A 192 -18.86 -13.23 5.64
N ASN A 193 -19.04 -14.21 6.53
CA ASN A 193 -20.29 -14.51 7.21
C ASN A 193 -20.01 -14.58 8.72
N ALA A 194 -20.91 -14.02 9.53
CA ALA A 194 -20.83 -14.17 10.97
C ALA A 194 -21.21 -15.60 11.39
N GLY A 195 -20.40 -16.20 12.25
CA GLY A 195 -20.71 -17.43 12.96
C GLY A 195 -21.56 -17.17 14.22
N PRO A 196 -22.28 -18.19 14.75
CA PRO A 196 -23.08 -18.05 15.97
C PRO A 196 -22.26 -17.70 17.23
N ARG A 197 -20.94 -17.91 17.19
CA ARG A 197 -20.01 -17.63 18.30
C ARG A 197 -19.12 -16.42 18.04
N ASP A 198 -19.30 -15.74 16.91
CA ASP A 198 -18.50 -14.56 16.60
C ASP A 198 -18.87 -13.42 17.58
N PRO A 199 -17.90 -12.61 18.01
CA PRO A 199 -18.19 -11.43 18.83
C PRO A 199 -19.19 -10.51 18.13
N SER A 200 -20.13 -9.98 18.91
CA SER A 200 -21.07 -8.98 18.40
C SER A 200 -20.37 -7.66 18.11
N VAL A 201 -20.85 -6.97 17.09
CA VAL A 201 -20.50 -5.57 16.81
C VAL A 201 -21.70 -4.68 17.16
N ILE A 202 -21.45 -3.40 17.40
CA ILE A 202 -22.52 -2.41 17.52
C ILE A 202 -22.72 -1.75 16.16
N ILE A 203 -23.93 -1.84 15.62
CA ILE A 203 -24.35 -1.20 14.37
C ILE A 203 -25.12 0.06 14.75
N GLU A 204 -24.62 1.23 14.36
CA GLU A 204 -25.29 2.53 14.49
C GLU A 204 -25.83 2.93 13.11
N TYR A 205 -27.16 2.94 12.98
CA TYR A 205 -27.87 3.32 11.76
C TYR A 205 -27.90 4.84 11.57
N PRO A 206 -28.15 5.34 10.35
CA PRO A 206 -28.23 6.78 10.08
C PRO A 206 -29.29 7.53 10.89
N ASP A 207 -30.37 6.85 11.31
CA ASP A 207 -31.42 7.41 12.18
C ASP A 207 -31.04 7.42 13.67
N GLY A 208 -29.82 7.01 14.00
CA GLY A 208 -29.28 6.95 15.36
C GLY A 208 -29.65 5.69 16.14
N LYS A 209 -30.47 4.79 15.58
CA LYS A 209 -30.78 3.51 16.23
C LYS A 209 -29.52 2.65 16.31
N LYS A 210 -29.42 1.86 17.38
CA LYS A 210 -28.31 0.94 17.61
C LYS A 210 -28.79 -0.48 17.77
N GLU A 211 -28.13 -1.41 17.09
CA GLU A 211 -28.33 -2.85 17.23
C GLU A 211 -26.98 -3.51 17.58
N SER A 212 -27.00 -4.54 18.43
CA SER A 212 -25.81 -5.33 18.75
C SER A 212 -26.03 -6.77 18.34
N LYS A 213 -25.25 -7.25 17.38
CA LYS A 213 -25.29 -8.64 16.91
C LYS A 213 -23.99 -9.06 16.22
N PRO A 214 -23.72 -10.37 16.08
CA PRO A 214 -22.68 -10.83 15.16
C PRO A 214 -22.97 -10.36 13.74
N LEU A 215 -21.99 -9.78 13.06
CA LEU A 215 -22.16 -9.22 11.72
C LEU A 215 -21.02 -9.66 10.80
N GLY A 216 -21.39 -10.27 9.67
CA GLY A 216 -20.48 -10.58 8.58
C GLY A 216 -20.64 -9.60 7.42
N TRP A 217 -19.63 -9.57 6.56
CA TRP A 217 -19.61 -8.72 5.36
C TRP A 217 -20.84 -8.91 4.46
N THR A 218 -21.30 -10.16 4.28
CA THR A 218 -22.47 -10.47 3.42
C THR A 218 -23.73 -9.70 3.83
N GLU A 219 -23.89 -9.43 5.12
CA GLU A 219 -24.97 -8.61 5.67
C GLU A 219 -24.59 -7.12 5.71
N ALA A 220 -23.36 -6.80 6.15
CA ALA A 220 -22.88 -5.42 6.28
C ALA A 220 -22.96 -4.61 4.97
N GLN A 221 -22.69 -5.24 3.82
CA GLN A 221 -22.78 -4.58 2.50
C GLN A 221 -24.22 -4.15 2.12
N LYS A 222 -25.24 -4.68 2.81
CA LYS A 222 -26.66 -4.37 2.56
C LYS A 222 -27.19 -3.29 3.50
N LEU A 223 -26.38 -2.84 4.46
CA LEU A 223 -26.76 -1.76 5.38
C LEU A 223 -26.79 -0.42 4.64
N PRO A 224 -27.65 0.52 5.06
CA PRO A 224 -27.75 1.82 4.41
C PRO A 224 -26.47 2.64 4.57
N ASP A 225 -26.24 3.56 3.62
CA ASP A 225 -25.13 4.52 3.69
C ASP A 225 -25.22 5.41 4.93
N GLY A 226 -24.06 5.74 5.52
CA GLY A 226 -23.96 6.45 6.79
C GLY A 226 -24.02 5.54 8.03
N THR A 227 -24.18 4.23 7.85
CA THR A 227 -24.09 3.25 8.95
C THR A 227 -22.67 3.19 9.48
N LYS A 228 -22.54 3.14 10.81
CA LYS A 228 -21.28 2.90 11.51
C LYS A 228 -21.27 1.54 12.18
N ILE A 229 -20.17 0.82 12.03
CA ILE A 229 -19.96 -0.49 12.66
C ILE A 229 -18.82 -0.36 13.66
N HIS A 230 -19.13 -0.49 14.94
CA HIS A 230 -18.16 -0.48 16.03
C HIS A 230 -17.80 -1.91 16.40
N ARG A 231 -16.57 -2.31 16.07
CA ARG A 231 -16.01 -3.63 16.35
C ARG A 231 -14.95 -3.51 17.43
N THR A 232 -15.19 -4.14 18.58
CA THR A 232 -14.16 -4.32 19.60
C THR A 232 -13.18 -5.40 19.14
N ILE A 233 -11.89 -5.10 19.20
CA ILE A 233 -10.80 -6.03 18.93
C ILE A 233 -9.87 -6.09 20.13
N LEU A 234 -9.24 -7.24 20.31
CA LEU A 234 -8.16 -7.42 21.25
C LEU A 234 -6.83 -7.22 20.50
N ASP A 235 -6.11 -6.16 20.84
CA ASP A 235 -4.81 -5.84 20.28
C ASP A 235 -3.70 -6.32 21.23
N ASP A 236 -3.04 -7.42 20.86
CA ASP A 236 -1.89 -7.99 21.57
C ASP A 236 -0.58 -7.78 20.80
N THR A 237 -0.50 -6.73 19.97
CA THR A 237 0.68 -6.45 19.14
C THR A 237 1.72 -5.57 19.85
N GLN A 238 1.40 -5.04 21.04
CA GLN A 238 2.28 -4.13 21.78
C GLN A 238 2.83 -4.76 23.07
N PRO A 239 4.05 -4.38 23.51
CA PRO A 239 4.54 -4.72 24.83
C PRO A 239 3.57 -4.20 25.92
N GLY A 240 3.19 -5.06 26.87
CA GLY A 240 2.21 -4.71 27.91
C GLY A 240 1.00 -5.65 27.96
N GLY A 241 0.87 -6.54 26.98
CA GLY A 241 -0.20 -7.53 26.89
C GLY A 241 -1.44 -7.01 26.14
N PRO A 242 -2.51 -7.82 26.09
CA PRO A 242 -3.67 -7.54 25.26
C PRO A 242 -4.45 -6.29 25.72
N VAL A 243 -4.74 -5.37 24.79
CA VAL A 243 -5.52 -4.15 25.04
C VAL A 243 -6.79 -4.17 24.17
N GLU A 244 -7.95 -3.92 24.75
CA GLU A 244 -9.18 -3.75 23.98
C GLU A 244 -9.19 -2.41 23.24
N ARG A 245 -9.48 -2.46 21.94
CA ARG A 245 -9.66 -1.27 21.09
C ARG A 245 -10.96 -1.38 20.31
N VAL A 246 -11.59 -0.25 20.06
CA VAL A 246 -12.77 -0.17 19.19
C VAL A 246 -12.37 0.38 17.83
N ILE A 247 -12.58 -0.40 16.78
CA ILE A 247 -12.49 0.05 15.39
C ILE A 247 -13.90 0.46 14.95
N THR A 248 -14.02 1.63 14.35
CA THR A 248 -15.27 2.09 13.73
C THR A 248 -15.11 2.12 12.22
N TYR A 249 -15.96 1.39 11.51
CA TYR A 249 -16.09 1.46 10.05
C TYR A 249 -17.29 2.34 9.68
N THR A 250 -17.16 3.18 8.65
CA THR A 250 -18.26 4.07 8.20
C THR A 250 -18.57 3.85 6.72
N SER A 251 -19.84 3.57 6.39
CA SER A 251 -20.32 3.45 5.01
C SER A 251 -20.64 4.83 4.38
N PRO A 252 -20.67 4.99 3.04
CA PRO A 252 -20.67 3.94 2.00
C PRO A 252 -19.37 3.15 1.93
N TRP A 253 -19.44 1.90 1.48
CA TRP A 253 -18.25 1.08 1.26
C TRP A 253 -17.65 1.37 -0.11
N TYR A 254 -16.33 1.43 -0.19
CA TYR A 254 -15.60 1.70 -1.42
C TYR A 254 -14.91 0.43 -1.93
N LEU A 255 -15.11 0.11 -3.21
CA LEU A 255 -14.43 -0.98 -3.91
C LEU A 255 -13.61 -0.38 -5.07
N PRO A 256 -12.28 -0.33 -4.96
CA PRO A 256 -11.45 0.21 -6.03
C PRO A 256 -11.37 -0.73 -7.24
N ASN A 257 -11.04 -0.18 -8.40
CA ASN A 257 -10.72 -0.97 -9.59
C ASN A 257 -9.29 -0.66 -10.03
N ARG A 258 -8.37 -1.57 -9.70
CA ARG A 258 -6.93 -1.42 -10.02
C ARG A 258 -6.64 -1.13 -11.49
N GLU A 259 -7.43 -1.64 -12.43
CA GLU A 259 -7.18 -1.37 -13.86
C GLU A 259 -7.56 0.06 -14.26
N GLU A 260 -8.65 0.60 -13.70
CA GLU A 260 -9.00 2.01 -13.90
C GLU A 260 -8.02 2.93 -13.17
N ASP A 261 -7.65 2.56 -11.95
CA ASP A 261 -6.65 3.30 -11.17
C ASP A 261 -5.29 3.33 -11.90
N TYR A 262 -4.87 2.24 -12.54
CA TYR A 262 -3.66 2.22 -13.38
C TYR A 262 -3.77 3.19 -14.56
N LYS A 263 -4.91 3.24 -15.26
CA LYS A 263 -5.12 4.21 -16.36
C LYS A 263 -5.00 5.64 -15.86
N GLN A 264 -5.69 5.96 -14.76
CA GLN A 264 -5.67 7.29 -14.16
C GLN A 264 -4.26 7.67 -13.71
N ALA A 265 -3.56 6.78 -13.00
CA ALA A 265 -2.18 7.00 -12.59
C ALA A 265 -1.25 7.21 -13.79
N TRP A 266 -1.44 6.43 -14.85
CA TRP A 266 -0.67 6.56 -16.08
C TRP A 266 -0.86 7.92 -16.75
N GLU A 267 -2.10 8.37 -16.92
CA GLU A 267 -2.43 9.67 -17.51
C GLU A 267 -1.84 10.83 -16.70
N VAL A 268 -1.98 10.77 -15.36
CA VAL A 268 -1.46 11.81 -14.47
C VAL A 268 0.07 11.88 -14.53
N PHE A 269 0.77 10.74 -14.43
CA PHE A 269 2.23 10.74 -14.48
C PHE A 269 2.77 11.11 -15.87
N GLU A 270 2.12 10.65 -16.94
CA GLU A 270 2.50 11.03 -18.30
C GLU A 270 2.39 12.55 -18.49
N ALA A 271 1.28 13.16 -18.08
CA ALA A 271 1.11 14.61 -18.14
C ALA A 271 2.15 15.34 -17.27
N ARG A 272 2.39 14.84 -16.04
CA ARG A 272 3.33 15.43 -15.08
C ARG A 272 4.76 15.48 -15.64
N PHE A 273 5.18 14.42 -16.33
CA PHE A 273 6.54 14.33 -16.87
C PHE A 273 6.67 15.00 -18.25
N LYS A 274 5.64 14.97 -19.12
CA LYS A 274 5.66 15.67 -20.42
C LYS A 274 5.63 17.20 -20.30
N ALA A 275 4.88 17.75 -19.35
CA ALA A 275 4.71 19.20 -19.18
C ALA A 275 6.03 19.96 -18.90
N GLN A 276 7.14 19.23 -18.73
CA GLN A 276 8.39 19.77 -18.23
C GLN A 276 9.60 19.40 -19.10
N GLU A 277 9.40 18.75 -20.25
CA GLU A 277 10.38 18.69 -21.36
C GLU A 277 10.34 19.96 -22.23
N GLY A 278 9.32 20.81 -22.05
CA GLY A 278 9.13 22.06 -22.78
C GLY A 278 9.63 23.32 -22.07
N VAL A 279 10.53 23.19 -21.09
CA VAL A 279 11.19 24.31 -20.37
C VAL A 279 12.70 24.23 -20.56
#